data_AF-A0A0N4WLZ4-F1
#
_entry.id   AF-A0A0N4WLZ4-F1
#
_cell.length_a   1.000
_cell.length_b   1.000
_cell.length_c   1.000
_cell.angle_alpha   90.00
_cell.angle_beta   90.00
_cell.angle_gamma   90.00
#
_symmetry.space_group_name_H-M   'P 1'
#
loop_
_entity.id
_entity.type
_entity.pdbx_description
1 polymer ?
#
loop_
_entity_poly.entity_id
_entity_poly.type
_entity_poly.pdbx_seq_one_letter_code
_entity_poly.pdbx_strand_id
1 'polypeptide(L)'
;LGFARSCAVMSMIGFVLGLGERGICIFRLTNGFKLIVVPFRLTRNMVNGFGPTGVEGSFRRSCEATLRVMRDNKDTLLTVIQTFVHDPLLEWINTEARAQQNRGRGHLKLHAPSTESVQLILKRLEGHIVSPEVYKHKFSCAPMSLEGQVAKLIDIASDEKNLAQMYIGWGPFI
;
A
#
# COMPACT_ATOMS: atom_id res chain seq x y z
N LEU A 1 -13.73 2.75 -19.19
CA LEU A 1 -13.56 3.83 -18.19
C LEU A 1 -13.76 3.36 -16.75
N GLY A 2 -14.76 2.53 -16.43
CA GLY A 2 -14.98 2.05 -15.05
C GLY A 2 -13.77 1.34 -14.43
N PHE A 3 -13.13 0.44 -15.19
CA PHE A 3 -11.95 -0.32 -14.75
C PHE A 3 -10.79 0.57 -14.23
N ALA A 4 -10.37 1.56 -15.03
CA ALA A 4 -9.27 2.47 -14.65
C ALA A 4 -9.59 3.26 -13.38
N ARG A 5 -10.85 3.68 -13.19
CA ARG A 5 -11.28 4.41 -11.98
C ARG A 5 -11.28 3.51 -10.75
N SER A 6 -11.83 2.30 -10.85
CA SER A 6 -11.84 1.34 -9.74
C SER A 6 -10.42 0.94 -9.34
N CYS A 7 -9.54 0.67 -10.30
CA CYS A 7 -8.12 0.39 -10.04
C CYS A 7 -7.43 1.57 -9.36
N ALA A 8 -7.64 2.79 -9.85
CA ALA A 8 -7.07 4.00 -9.24
C ALA A 8 -7.48 4.16 -7.77
N VAL A 9 -8.78 4.00 -7.48
CA VAL A 9 -9.32 4.10 -6.12
C VAL A 9 -8.70 3.03 -5.22
N MET A 10 -8.72 1.76 -5.64
CA MET A 10 -8.16 0.65 -4.85
C MET A 10 -6.64 0.79 -4.65
N SER A 11 -5.92 1.26 -5.66
CA SER A 11 -4.47 1.51 -5.59
C SER A 11 -4.12 2.60 -4.59
N MET A 12 -4.87 3.72 -4.57
CA MET A 12 -4.63 4.81 -3.62
C MET A 12 -5.01 4.42 -2.19
N ILE A 13 -6.15 3.74 -2.00
CA ILE A 13 -6.57 3.23 -0.69
C ILE A 13 -5.56 2.21 -0.17
N GLY A 14 -5.13 1.28 -1.03
CA GLY A 14 -4.12 0.28 -0.71
C GLY A 14 -2.77 0.89 -0.35
N PHE A 15 -2.35 1.93 -1.06
CA PHE A 15 -1.13 2.68 -0.72
C PHE A 15 -1.23 3.31 0.68
N VAL A 16 -2.30 4.07 0.95
CA VAL A 16 -2.48 4.77 2.24
C VAL A 16 -2.53 3.76 3.38
N LEU A 17 -3.40 2.76 3.30
CA LEU A 17 -3.59 1.75 4.35
C LEU A 17 -2.43 0.74 4.42
N GLY A 18 -1.59 0.66 3.38
CA GLY A 18 -0.56 -0.38 3.22
C GLY A 18 -1.10 -1.73 2.77
N LEU A 19 -2.38 -1.83 2.44
CA LEU A 19 -3.03 -3.06 2.01
C LEU A 19 -2.84 -3.24 0.49
N GLY A 20 -1.84 -3.99 0.04
CA GLY A 20 -1.85 -4.44 -1.36
C GLY A 20 -2.99 -5.42 -1.63
N GLU A 21 -3.40 -5.51 -2.89
CA GLU A 21 -4.71 -5.98 -3.40
C GLU A 21 -5.11 -7.44 -3.11
N ARG A 22 -4.41 -8.18 -2.24
CA ARG A 22 -4.76 -9.55 -1.82
C ARG A 22 -4.77 -9.76 -0.32
N GLY A 23 -5.08 -8.72 0.45
CA GLY A 23 -4.94 -8.77 1.89
C GLY A 23 -3.45 -8.71 2.25
N ILE A 24 -3.07 -7.58 2.84
CA ILE A 24 -1.76 -7.36 3.44
C ILE A 24 -0.58 -7.64 2.49
N CYS A 25 -0.25 -6.64 1.68
CA CYS A 25 1.14 -6.43 1.25
C CYS A 25 1.89 -5.51 2.23
N ILE A 26 1.50 -5.50 3.52
CA ILE A 26 2.40 -5.14 4.61
C ILE A 26 3.02 -6.43 5.12
N PHE A 27 3.97 -7.05 4.42
CA PHE A 27 4.75 -8.08 5.09
C PHE A 27 6.20 -8.02 4.69
N ARG A 28 6.95 -7.34 5.57
CA ARG A 28 8.24 -7.82 6.07
C ARG A 28 8.23 -9.34 6.01
N LEU A 29 8.92 -9.91 5.01
CA LEU A 29 9.28 -11.32 5.07
C LEU A 29 10.03 -11.47 6.39
N THR A 30 9.55 -12.35 7.24
CA THR A 30 10.12 -12.69 8.54
C THR A 30 11.56 -13.21 8.45
N ASN A 31 12.15 -13.25 7.26
CA ASN A 31 13.38 -13.97 6.93
C ASN A 31 14.46 -13.06 6.29
N GLY A 32 14.39 -11.74 6.46
CA GLY A 32 15.53 -10.85 6.11
C GLY A 32 15.76 -10.57 4.61
N PHE A 33 14.91 -11.07 3.71
CA PHE A 33 15.01 -10.75 2.28
C PHE A 33 14.39 -9.39 1.97
N LYS A 34 15.27 -8.45 1.58
CA LYS A 34 14.99 -7.06 1.25
C LYS A 34 14.45 -6.96 -0.18
N LEU A 35 13.19 -7.34 -0.39
CA LEU A 35 12.51 -7.14 -1.69
C LEU A 35 12.16 -5.66 -1.86
N ILE A 36 12.48 -5.10 -3.03
CA ILE A 36 12.07 -3.75 -3.39
C ILE A 36 10.56 -3.78 -3.66
N VAL A 37 9.82 -2.91 -2.95
CA VAL A 37 8.36 -2.96 -2.88
C VAL A 37 7.76 -1.90 -3.81
N VAL A 38 6.92 -2.36 -4.74
CA VAL A 38 6.05 -1.53 -5.57
C VAL A 38 4.80 -1.13 -4.77
N PRO A 39 4.37 0.16 -4.77
CA PRO A 39 3.28 0.64 -3.91
C PRO A 39 1.90 0.07 -4.25
N PHE A 40 1.63 -0.21 -5.52
CA PHE A 40 0.41 -0.86 -5.99
C PHE A 40 0.67 -1.53 -7.35
N ARG A 41 -0.17 -2.48 -7.74
CA ARG A 41 0.03 -3.21 -9.00
C ARG A 41 -0.24 -2.30 -10.20
N LEU A 42 0.80 -2.04 -10.98
CA LEU A 42 0.71 -1.29 -12.22
C LEU A 42 1.60 -1.95 -13.28
N THR A 43 1.15 -3.10 -13.79
CA THR A 43 1.90 -3.84 -14.82
C THR A 43 1.58 -3.35 -16.22
N ARG A 44 2.39 -3.77 -17.20
CA ARG A 44 2.24 -3.39 -18.61
C ARG A 44 0.86 -3.75 -19.14
N ASN A 45 0.31 -4.93 -18.80
CA ASN A 45 -1.03 -5.30 -19.23
C ASN A 45 -2.12 -4.41 -18.63
N MET A 46 -1.97 -3.97 -17.38
CA MET A 46 -2.92 -3.03 -16.77
C MET A 46 -2.88 -1.66 -17.46
N VAL A 47 -1.67 -1.15 -17.73
CA VAL A 47 -1.49 0.12 -18.44
C VAL A 47 -2.09 0.06 -19.84
N ASN A 48 -1.88 -1.05 -20.56
CA ASN A 48 -2.51 -1.29 -21.86
C ASN A 48 -4.04 -1.34 -21.76
N GLY A 49 -4.59 -1.91 -20.68
CA GLY A 49 -6.03 -1.99 -20.41
C GLY A 49 -6.70 -0.63 -20.11
N PHE A 50 -5.92 0.41 -19.80
CA PHE A 50 -6.45 1.76 -19.60
C PHE A 50 -6.76 2.51 -20.91
N GLY A 51 -6.38 1.93 -22.05
CA GLY A 51 -6.61 2.48 -23.37
C GLY A 51 -5.49 3.41 -23.84
N PRO A 52 -5.72 4.21 -24.89
CA PRO A 52 -4.66 4.95 -25.60
C PRO A 52 -3.98 6.03 -24.73
N THR A 53 -4.65 6.51 -23.68
CA THR A 53 -4.11 7.49 -22.75
C THR A 53 -3.27 6.87 -21.63
N GLY A 54 -3.26 5.54 -21.49
CA GLY A 54 -2.53 4.83 -20.43
C GLY A 54 -2.82 5.37 -19.03
N VAL A 55 -1.74 5.60 -18.26
CA VAL A 55 -1.80 6.09 -16.87
C VAL A 55 -2.15 7.58 -16.75
N GLU A 56 -1.81 8.39 -17.76
CA GLU A 56 -1.97 9.85 -17.76
C GLU A 56 -3.43 10.31 -18.00
N GLY A 57 -4.33 9.38 -18.31
CA GLY A 57 -5.73 9.68 -18.58
C GLY A 57 -6.62 9.64 -17.33
N SER A 58 -7.65 8.79 -17.41
CA SER A 58 -8.63 8.64 -16.33
C SER A 58 -8.04 8.08 -15.03
N PHE A 59 -6.97 7.29 -15.11
CA PHE A 59 -6.31 6.70 -13.95
C PHE A 59 -5.68 7.76 -13.05
N ARG A 60 -4.75 8.58 -13.58
CA ARG A 60 -4.10 9.67 -12.81
C ARG A 60 -5.11 10.61 -12.14
N ARG A 61 -6.12 11.10 -12.90
CA ARG A 61 -7.15 11.99 -12.34
C ARG A 61 -7.94 11.33 -11.21
N SER A 62 -8.26 10.04 -11.34
CA SER A 62 -8.93 9.30 -10.28
C SER A 62 -8.02 9.06 -9.07
N CYS A 63 -6.73 8.83 -9.26
CA CYS A 63 -5.76 8.73 -8.17
C CYS A 63 -5.68 10.06 -7.39
N GLU A 64 -5.55 11.18 -8.09
CA GLU A 64 -5.51 12.52 -7.51
C GLU A 64 -6.80 12.83 -6.74
N ALA A 65 -7.97 12.58 -7.34
CA ALA A 65 -9.25 12.81 -6.69
C ALA A 65 -9.42 11.94 -5.42
N THR A 66 -9.03 10.67 -5.49
CA THR A 66 -9.12 9.75 -4.34
C THR A 66 -8.20 10.20 -3.22
N LEU A 67 -6.94 10.49 -3.53
CA LEU A 67 -5.97 10.95 -2.53
C LEU A 67 -6.39 12.28 -1.89
N ARG A 68 -7.04 13.17 -2.67
CA ARG A 68 -7.57 14.45 -2.17
C ARG A 68 -8.63 14.20 -1.10
N VAL A 69 -9.63 13.39 -1.43
CA VAL A 69 -10.70 13.02 -0.50
C VAL A 69 -10.14 12.35 0.76
N MET A 70 -9.12 11.50 0.63
CA MET A 70 -8.49 10.85 1.78
C MET A 70 -7.71 11.83 2.67
N ARG A 71 -7.03 12.83 2.08
CA ARG A 71 -6.34 13.88 2.84
C ARG A 71 -7.32 14.82 3.53
N ASP A 72 -8.41 15.19 2.85
CA ASP A 72 -9.45 16.07 3.38
C ASP A 72 -10.20 15.41 4.56
N ASN A 73 -10.42 14.09 4.49
CA ASN A 73 -11.11 13.30 5.53
C ASN A 73 -10.14 12.51 6.42
N LYS A 74 -8.89 12.98 6.58
CA LYS A 74 -7.85 12.25 7.30
C LYS A 74 -8.25 11.94 8.75
N ASP A 75 -8.90 12.88 9.44
CA ASP A 75 -9.21 12.75 10.86
C ASP A 75 -10.25 11.64 11.09
N THR A 76 -11.31 11.61 10.26
CA THR A 76 -12.31 10.54 10.25
C THR A 76 -11.68 9.18 9.95
N LEU A 77 -10.80 9.11 8.94
CA LEU A 77 -10.12 7.87 8.58
C LEU A 77 -9.24 7.36 9.73
N LEU A 78 -8.53 8.25 10.42
CA LEU A 78 -7.68 7.91 11.56
C LEU A 78 -8.48 7.40 12.73
N THR A 79 -9.60 8.04 13.07
CA THR A 79 -10.49 7.56 14.13
C THR A 79 -10.95 6.14 13.86
N VAL A 80 -11.39 5.85 12.63
CA VAL A 80 -11.82 4.50 12.25
C VAL A 80 -10.67 3.50 12.38
N ILE A 81 -9.48 3.83 11.86
CA ILE A 81 -8.31 2.92 11.94
C ILE A 81 -7.88 2.72 13.40
N GLN A 82 -7.87 3.75 14.23
CA GLN A 82 -7.55 3.66 15.66
C GLN A 82 -8.53 2.75 16.39
N THR A 83 -9.84 2.85 16.09
CA THR A 83 -10.84 1.94 16.70
C THR A 83 -10.58 0.48 16.33
N PHE A 84 -10.15 0.19 15.10
CA PHE A 84 -9.74 -1.16 14.73
C PHE A 84 -8.46 -1.61 15.44
N VAL A 85 -7.46 -0.74 15.61
CA VAL A 85 -6.21 -1.07 16.32
C VAL A 85 -6.47 -1.43 17.79
N HIS A 86 -7.42 -0.75 18.42
CA HIS A 86 -7.77 -0.92 19.82
C HIS A 86 -8.96 -1.88 20.04
N ASP A 87 -9.37 -2.63 19.02
CA ASP A 87 -10.46 -3.60 19.15
C ASP A 87 -9.99 -4.85 19.95
N PRO A 88 -10.55 -5.12 21.15
CA PRO A 88 -10.16 -6.25 21.98
C PRO A 88 -10.35 -7.61 21.30
N LEU A 89 -11.28 -7.73 20.35
CA LEU A 89 -11.54 -8.98 19.62
C LEU A 89 -10.38 -9.32 18.67
N LEU A 90 -9.74 -8.30 18.08
CA LEU A 90 -8.55 -8.51 17.25
C LEU A 90 -7.32 -8.89 18.12
N GLU A 91 -7.22 -8.37 19.34
CA GLU A 91 -6.21 -8.82 20.30
C GLU A 91 -6.45 -10.27 20.75
N TRP A 92 -7.71 -10.68 20.93
CA TRP A 92 -8.09 -12.03 21.32
C TRP A 92 -7.82 -13.07 20.23
N ILE A 93 -8.23 -12.81 18.98
CA ILE A 93 -7.90 -13.68 17.84
C ILE A 93 -6.39 -13.89 17.72
N ASN A 94 -5.60 -12.84 18.00
CA ASN A 94 -4.14 -12.94 18.00
C ASN A 94 -3.59 -13.72 19.20
N THR A 95 -4.23 -13.63 20.37
CA THR A 95 -3.84 -14.40 21.56
C THR A 95 -4.12 -15.89 21.36
N GLU A 96 -5.27 -16.23 20.77
CA GLU A 96 -5.63 -17.60 20.40
C GLU A 96 -4.71 -18.14 19.28
N ALA A 97 -4.42 -17.34 18.26
CA ALA A 97 -3.48 -17.71 17.20
C ALA A 97 -2.06 -17.93 17.74
N ARG A 98 -1.59 -17.08 18.67
CA ARG A 98 -0.30 -17.25 19.36
C ARG A 98 -0.29 -18.49 20.27
N ALA A 99 -1.38 -18.75 20.98
CA ALA A 99 -1.52 -19.95 21.82
C ALA A 99 -1.54 -21.25 21.00
N GLN A 100 -2.14 -21.23 19.80
CA GLN A 100 -2.10 -22.34 18.85
C GLN A 100 -0.76 -22.48 18.12
N GLN A 101 0.01 -21.39 17.98
CA GLN A 101 1.35 -21.40 17.37
C GLN A 101 2.36 -22.25 18.17
N ASN A 102 2.20 -22.34 19.51
CA ASN A 102 2.98 -23.24 20.36
C ASN A 102 2.72 -24.74 20.09
N ARG A 103 1.73 -25.09 19.27
CA ARG A 103 1.39 -26.49 18.89
C ARG A 103 1.87 -26.89 17.48
N GLY A 104 2.77 -26.14 16.86
CA GLY A 104 3.60 -26.66 15.76
C GLY A 104 2.96 -26.66 14.36
N ARG A 105 1.94 -25.85 14.08
CA ARG A 105 1.47 -25.62 12.70
C ARG A 105 1.76 -24.19 12.27
N GLY A 106 2.70 -24.03 11.33
CA GLY A 106 3.00 -22.76 10.70
C GLY A 106 1.75 -22.22 10.00
N HIS A 107 1.14 -21.20 10.58
CA HIS A 107 0.07 -20.44 9.95
C HIS A 107 0.42 -18.95 9.97
N LEU A 108 -0.05 -18.26 8.93
CA LEU A 108 0.18 -16.85 8.64
C LEU A 108 0.01 -16.00 9.91
N LYS A 109 1.07 -15.27 10.30
CA LYS A 109 0.99 -14.27 11.36
C LYS A 109 -0.05 -13.22 10.94
N LEU A 110 -1.26 -13.28 11.48
CA LEU A 110 -2.16 -12.14 11.46
C LEU A 110 -1.51 -11.10 12.38
N HIS A 111 -0.85 -10.11 11.79
CA HIS A 111 -0.28 -9.03 12.56
C HIS A 111 -1.42 -8.04 12.79
N ALA A 112 -1.87 -7.89 14.04
CA ALA A 112 -2.73 -6.76 14.38
C ALA A 112 -2.09 -5.46 13.85
N PRO A 113 -2.89 -4.53 13.33
CA PRO A 113 -2.39 -3.21 13.01
C PRO A 113 -1.82 -2.62 14.30
N SER A 114 -0.51 -2.35 14.33
CA SER A 114 0.16 -1.76 15.48
C SER A 114 0.03 -0.23 15.44
N THR A 115 0.26 0.43 16.57
CA THR A 115 0.36 1.90 16.64
C THR A 115 1.36 2.47 15.62
N GLU A 116 2.40 1.71 15.27
CA GLU A 116 3.37 2.05 14.23
C GLU A 116 2.74 2.11 12.83
N SER A 117 1.82 1.20 12.52
CA SER A 117 1.06 1.21 11.26
C SER A 117 0.18 2.45 11.14
N VAL A 118 -0.39 2.94 12.25
CA VAL A 118 -1.17 4.19 12.26
C VAL A 118 -0.26 5.39 11.95
N GLN A 119 0.92 5.46 12.56
CA GLN A 119 1.91 6.50 12.27
C GLN A 119 2.39 6.47 10.80
N LEU A 120 2.49 5.28 10.22
CA LEU A 120 2.84 5.09 8.83
C LEU A 120 1.76 5.63 7.89
N ILE A 121 0.48 5.36 8.20
CA ILE A 121 -0.68 5.85 7.45
C ILE A 121 -0.75 7.39 7.52
N LEU A 122 -0.55 7.96 8.71
CA LEU A 122 -0.46 9.40 8.91
C LEU A 122 0.56 10.07 7.99
N LYS A 123 1.79 9.56 7.99
CA LYS A 123 2.86 10.09 7.13
C LYS A 123 2.50 10.01 5.64
N ARG A 124 1.80 8.97 5.21
CA ARG A 124 1.35 8.85 3.81
C ARG A 124 0.31 9.89 3.43
N LEU A 125 -0.62 10.19 4.35
CA LEU A 125 -1.63 11.24 4.18
C LEU A 125 -1.01 12.65 4.19
N GLU A 126 0.05 12.86 4.98
CA GLU A 126 0.80 14.12 5.02
C GLU A 126 1.65 14.38 3.76
N GLY A 127 1.77 13.37 2.88
CA GLY A 127 2.47 13.50 1.60
C GLY A 127 3.86 12.87 1.57
N HIS A 128 4.20 12.04 2.55
CA HIS A 128 5.41 11.22 2.50
C HIS A 128 5.16 9.92 1.74
N ILE A 129 6.12 9.53 0.90
CA ILE A 129 6.15 8.17 0.34
C ILE A 129 6.94 7.32 1.33
N VAL A 130 6.22 6.74 2.28
CA VAL A 130 6.86 5.88 3.27
C VAL A 130 7.08 4.50 2.69
N SER A 131 8.23 4.35 2.07
CA SER A 131 8.80 3.05 1.71
C SER A 131 9.65 2.52 2.87
N PRO A 132 9.81 1.19 3.01
CA PRO A 132 10.72 0.60 4.00
C PRO A 132 12.13 1.20 3.87
N GLU A 133 12.92 1.16 4.96
CA GLU A 133 14.18 1.91 5.21
C GLU A 133 15.19 2.04 4.06
N VAL A 134 15.09 1.19 3.04
CA VAL A 134 15.85 1.22 1.78
C VAL A 134 15.82 2.58 1.08
N TYR A 135 14.76 3.37 1.27
CA TYR A 135 14.60 4.65 0.58
C TYR A 135 14.69 5.90 1.47
N LYS A 136 15.09 5.76 2.75
CA LYS A 136 15.31 6.92 3.66
C LYS A 136 16.22 8.01 3.04
N HIS A 137 17.13 7.61 2.16
CA HIS A 137 18.09 8.50 1.49
C HIS A 137 17.64 8.99 0.10
N LYS A 138 16.54 8.45 -0.46
CA LYS A 138 16.05 8.77 -1.82
C LYS A 138 14.74 9.56 -1.84
N PHE A 139 13.92 9.45 -0.80
CA PHE A 139 12.70 10.22 -0.69
C PHE A 139 12.92 11.39 0.25
N SER A 140 12.86 12.60 -0.32
CA SER A 140 13.01 13.85 0.40
C SER A 140 12.02 13.88 1.57
N CYS A 141 12.51 14.32 2.74
CA CYS A 141 11.74 14.41 3.98
C CYS A 141 10.58 15.43 3.91
N ALA A 142 10.56 16.25 2.84
CA ALA A 142 9.55 17.26 2.63
C ALA A 142 8.22 16.65 2.15
N PRO A 143 7.07 17.10 2.69
CA PRO A 143 5.76 16.68 2.23
C PRO A 143 5.57 17.10 0.76
N MET A 144 5.17 16.16 -0.09
CA MET A 144 4.91 16.43 -1.51
C MET A 144 3.49 16.95 -1.73
N SER A 145 3.33 17.75 -2.79
CA SER A 145 2.01 18.06 -3.33
C SER A 145 1.28 16.77 -3.70
N LEU A 146 -0.04 16.86 -3.76
CA LEU A 146 -0.90 15.71 -4.06
C LEU A 146 -0.55 15.12 -5.44
N GLU A 147 -0.41 15.99 -6.44
CA GLU A 147 -0.07 15.64 -7.81
C GLU A 147 1.35 15.06 -7.89
N GLY A 148 2.30 15.64 -7.14
CA GLY A 148 3.67 15.16 -7.05
C GLY A 148 3.77 13.77 -6.40
N GLN A 149 3.00 13.53 -5.33
CA GLN A 149 2.94 12.23 -4.69
C GLN A 149 2.36 11.18 -5.64
N VAL A 150 1.25 11.47 -6.31
CA VAL A 150 0.65 10.55 -7.30
C VAL A 150 1.60 10.26 -8.45
N ALA A 151 2.22 11.29 -9.04
CA ALA A 151 3.18 11.13 -10.12
C ALA A 151 4.32 10.21 -9.70
N LYS A 152 4.85 10.40 -8.49
CA LYS A 152 5.97 9.61 -7.99
C LYS A 152 5.58 8.18 -7.67
N LEU A 153 4.37 7.94 -7.16
CA LEU A 153 3.87 6.60 -6.92
C LEU A 153 3.67 5.81 -8.22
N ILE A 154 3.15 6.46 -9.27
CA ILE A 154 3.03 5.88 -10.60
C ILE A 154 4.40 5.51 -11.16
N ASP A 155 5.37 6.42 -11.07
CA ASP A 155 6.76 6.21 -11.49
C ASP A 155 7.36 4.95 -10.82
N ILE A 156 7.27 4.87 -9.48
CA ILE A 156 7.79 3.72 -8.72
C ILE A 156 7.06 2.42 -9.09
N ALA A 157 5.74 2.48 -9.31
CA ALA A 157 4.94 1.30 -9.63
C ALA A 157 5.15 0.78 -11.06
N SER A 158 5.50 1.67 -11.99
CA SER A 158 5.77 1.34 -13.40
C SER A 158 7.23 0.96 -13.68
N ASP A 159 8.14 1.19 -12.72
CA ASP A 159 9.57 0.93 -12.90
C ASP A 159 9.84 -0.58 -13.04
N GLU A 160 10.34 -0.96 -14.21
CA GLU A 160 10.69 -2.33 -14.56
C GLU A 160 11.71 -2.94 -13.60
N LYS A 161 12.64 -2.15 -13.04
CA LYS A 161 13.63 -2.64 -12.08
C LYS A 161 12.99 -3.03 -10.76
N ASN A 162 11.95 -2.31 -10.34
CA ASN A 162 11.21 -2.62 -9.11
C ASN A 162 10.30 -3.83 -9.35
N LEU A 163 9.66 -3.90 -10.53
CA LEU A 163 8.83 -5.03 -10.93
C LEU A 163 9.64 -6.33 -11.06
N ALA A 164 10.83 -6.29 -11.65
CA ALA A 164 11.71 -7.45 -11.79
C ALA A 164 12.20 -8.01 -10.43
N GLN A 165 12.22 -7.17 -9.40
CA GLN A 165 12.57 -7.58 -8.03
C GLN A 165 11.37 -8.09 -7.24
N MET A 166 10.15 -8.06 -7.79
CA MET A 166 8.98 -8.65 -7.15
C MET A 166 9.06 -10.17 -7.15
N TYR A 167 8.45 -10.78 -6.12
CA TYR A 167 8.31 -12.23 -6.03
C TYR A 167 7.67 -12.80 -7.30
N ILE A 168 8.22 -13.90 -7.82
CA ILE A 168 7.80 -14.49 -9.10
C ILE A 168 6.30 -14.83 -9.17
N GLY A 169 5.70 -15.28 -8.06
CA GLY A 169 4.26 -15.57 -7.97
C GLY A 169 3.37 -14.32 -7.94
N TRP A 170 3.94 -13.12 -7.87
CA TRP A 170 3.23 -11.88 -8.11
C TRP A 170 2.98 -11.65 -9.61
N GLY A 171 3.71 -12.33 -10.50
CA GLY A 171 3.57 -12.19 -11.95
C GLY A 171 3.90 -10.78 -12.46
N PRO A 172 5.12 -10.24 -12.23
CA PRO A 172 5.47 -8.88 -12.62
C PRO A 172 5.58 -8.67 -14.14
N PHE A 173 5.75 -9.75 -14.89
CA PHE A 173 5.89 -9.78 -16.34
C PHE A 173 4.55 -9.74 -17.10
N ILE A 174 3.42 -9.80 -16.38
CA ILE A 174 2.06 -9.77 -16.93
C ILE A 174 1.49 -8.37 -16.72
#